data_AF-A0A2D9DFI9-F1
#
_entry.id   AF-A0A2D9DFI9-F1
#
_cell.length_a   1.000
_cell.length_b   1.000
_cell.length_c   1.000
_cell.angle_alpha   90.00
_cell.angle_beta   90.00
_cell.angle_gamma   90.00
#
_symmetry.space_group_name_H-M   'P 1'
#
loop_
_entity.id
_entity.type
_entity.pdbx_description
1 polymer ?
#
loop_
_entity_poly.entity_id
_entity_poly.type
_entity_poly.pdbx_seq_one_letter_code
_entity_poly.pdbx_strand_id
1 'polypeptide(L)'
;VKQWTADTNWLEFTFNPLALFGLLIILGSAYRLAKFNVDDRQTDSFIGLPTPANALLILSLPLILTYQPNSFATGIILNEWFLFALTIISVIILNAELPLFALKFKNWGFKGNEIRYIFLILCVVLIVLFQFLAIPMIILSYVLLSVFFGKKN
;
A
#
# COMPACT_ATOMS: atom_id res chain seq x y z
N VAL A 1 -58.44 6.09 9.49
CA VAL A 1 -57.31 6.75 10.18
C VAL A 1 -56.03 6.15 9.62
N LYS A 2 -55.24 6.91 8.85
CA LYS A 2 -53.93 6.45 8.38
C LYS A 2 -53.02 6.37 9.60
N GLN A 3 -52.65 5.15 9.98
CA GLN A 3 -51.72 4.92 11.07
C GLN A 3 -50.32 5.24 10.55
N TRP A 4 -49.77 6.37 11.00
CA TRP A 4 -48.37 6.71 10.78
C TRP A 4 -47.54 5.80 11.70
N THR A 5 -46.95 4.75 11.15
CA THR A 5 -45.84 4.06 11.81
C THR A 5 -44.61 4.93 11.60
N ALA A 6 -44.14 5.58 12.67
CA ALA A 6 -42.83 6.20 12.65
C ALA A 6 -41.81 5.05 12.55
N ASP A 7 -41.17 4.90 11.39
CA ASP A 7 -39.96 4.09 11.29
C ASP A 7 -38.93 4.72 12.25
N THR A 8 -38.75 4.08 13.41
CA THR A 8 -37.88 4.56 14.49
C THR A 8 -36.39 4.35 14.20
N ASN A 9 -36.04 3.86 13.01
CA ASN A 9 -34.68 3.55 12.65
C ASN A 9 -34.06 4.68 11.83
N TRP A 10 -33.75 5.80 12.50
CA TRP A 10 -33.06 6.95 11.90
C TRP A 10 -31.57 6.66 11.63
N LEU A 11 -31.15 5.41 11.92
CA LEU A 11 -29.80 4.88 11.85
C LEU A 11 -29.81 3.48 11.18
N GLU A 12 -30.59 3.27 10.12
CA GLU A 12 -30.34 2.12 9.24
C GLU A 12 -29.10 2.38 8.38
N PHE A 13 -27.93 2.39 9.02
CA PHE A 13 -26.69 2.21 8.27
C PHE A 13 -26.65 0.76 7.80
N THR A 14 -26.98 0.52 6.52
CA THR A 14 -26.67 -0.74 5.83
C THR A 14 -25.15 -0.82 5.57
N PHE A 15 -24.35 -0.63 6.61
CA PHE A 15 -22.91 -0.67 6.55
C PHE A 15 -22.47 -2.10 6.83
N ASN A 16 -21.73 -2.72 5.91
CA ASN A 16 -21.12 -4.02 6.15
C ASN A 16 -19.99 -3.85 7.19
N PRO A 17 -20.10 -4.35 8.43
CA PRO A 17 -19.09 -4.15 9.48
C PRO A 17 -17.67 -4.55 9.03
N LEU A 18 -17.57 -5.47 8.07
CA LEU A 18 -16.29 -5.90 7.49
C LEU A 18 -15.53 -4.75 6.82
N ALA A 19 -16.22 -3.73 6.30
CA ALA A 19 -15.57 -2.56 5.69
C ALA A 19 -14.81 -1.71 6.73
N LEU A 20 -15.15 -1.77 8.03
CA LEU A 20 -14.36 -1.10 9.09
C LEU A 20 -12.97 -1.71 9.22
N PHE A 21 -12.77 -2.95 8.78
CA PHE A 21 -11.48 -3.61 8.86
C PHE A 21 -10.41 -2.85 8.07
N GLY A 22 -10.78 -2.18 6.98
CA GLY A 22 -9.88 -1.31 6.21
C GLY A 22 -9.29 -0.16 7.04
N LEU A 23 -9.97 0.29 8.11
CA LEU A 23 -9.46 1.33 9.01
C LEU A 23 -8.23 0.89 9.79
N LEU A 24 -7.94 -0.42 9.88
CA LEU A 24 -6.69 -0.91 10.47
C LEU A 24 -5.46 -0.36 9.74
N ILE A 25 -5.54 -0.09 8.43
CA ILE A 25 -4.45 0.52 7.67
C ILE A 25 -4.18 1.95 8.16
N ILE A 26 -5.24 2.71 8.49
CA ILE A 26 -5.13 4.06 9.03
C ILE A 26 -4.51 4.02 10.44
N LEU A 27 -4.98 3.10 11.29
CA LEU A 27 -4.43 2.91 12.64
C LEU A 27 -2.96 2.49 12.60
N GLY A 28 -2.60 1.55 11.71
CA GLY A 28 -1.22 1.13 11.50
C GLY A 28 -0.32 2.27 11.01
N SER A 29 -0.84 3.12 10.12
CA SER A 29 -0.13 4.31 9.63
C SER A 29 0.09 5.35 10.73
N ALA A 30 -0.91 5.57 11.60
CA ALA A 30 -0.81 6.46 12.75
C ALA A 30 0.22 5.95 13.78
N TYR A 31 0.21 4.65 14.08
CA TYR A 31 1.21 4.04 14.95
C TYR A 31 2.64 4.20 14.39
N ARG A 32 2.84 3.97 13.08
CA ARG A 32 4.13 4.19 12.42
C ARG A 32 4.60 5.64 12.52
N LEU A 33 3.70 6.60 12.37
CA LEU A 33 4.02 8.03 12.50
C LEU A 33 4.43 8.37 13.95
N ALA A 34 3.73 7.83 14.94
CA ALA A 34 4.10 7.98 16.35
C ALA A 34 5.48 7.38 16.63
N LYS A 35 5.76 6.17 16.12
CA LYS A 35 7.08 5.53 16.24
C LYS A 35 8.17 6.35 15.56
N PHE A 36 7.92 6.87 14.37
CA PHE A 36 8.84 7.75 13.64
C PHE A 36 9.19 9.02 14.43
N ASN A 37 8.20 9.63 15.09
CA ASN A 37 8.41 10.86 15.85
C ASN A 37 9.19 10.68 17.16
N VAL A 38 9.34 9.44 17.65
CA VAL A 38 10.02 9.12 18.92
C VAL A 38 11.35 8.39 18.70
N ASP A 39 11.65 7.93 17.48
CA ASP A 39 12.83 7.12 17.17
C ASP A 39 13.98 7.97 16.58
N ASP A 40 14.98 8.26 17.42
CA ASP A 40 16.17 9.04 17.04
C ASP A 40 17.13 8.30 16.08
N ARG A 41 16.87 7.02 15.77
CA ARG A 41 17.72 6.21 14.86
C ARG A 41 17.46 6.49 13.38
N GLN A 42 16.42 7.26 13.05
CA GLN A 42 15.98 7.50 11.66
C GLN A 42 16.73 8.66 10.99
N THR A 43 18.02 8.50 10.73
CA THR A 43 18.83 9.56 10.10
C THR A 43 19.14 9.34 8.63
N ASP A 44 19.27 8.09 8.17
CA ASP A 44 19.78 7.80 6.81
C ASP A 44 18.96 6.82 5.95
N SER A 45 18.01 6.07 6.53
CA SER A 45 17.15 5.13 5.80
C SER A 45 15.78 4.99 6.45
N PHE A 46 14.73 4.98 5.64
CA PHE A 46 13.38 4.67 6.12
C PHE A 46 13.33 3.22 6.62
N ILE A 47 12.87 3.05 7.85
CA ILE A 47 12.60 1.74 8.45
C ILE A 47 11.15 1.38 8.12
N GLY A 48 10.95 0.28 7.39
CA GLY A 48 9.62 -0.18 6.95
C GLY A 48 9.00 0.63 5.81
N LEU A 49 7.92 0.09 5.21
CA LEU A 49 7.31 0.67 4.01
C LEU A 49 6.75 2.07 4.28
N PRO A 50 7.09 3.08 3.46
CA PRO A 50 6.59 4.42 3.66
C PRO A 50 5.06 4.47 3.49
N THR A 51 4.38 5.20 4.38
CA THR A 51 2.93 5.38 4.33
C THR A 51 2.42 5.88 2.98
N PRO A 52 3.12 6.77 2.24
CA PRO A 52 2.74 7.10 0.86
C PRO A 52 2.72 5.91 -0.10
N ALA A 53 3.68 4.99 -0.01
CA ALA A 53 3.70 3.82 -0.89
C ALA A 53 2.53 2.88 -0.59
N ASN A 54 2.24 2.65 0.68
CA ASN A 54 1.07 1.86 1.05
C ASN A 54 -0.25 2.52 0.64
N ALA A 55 -0.35 3.86 0.76
CA ALA A 55 -1.52 4.60 0.27
C ALA A 55 -1.70 4.44 -1.24
N LEU A 56 -0.62 4.48 -2.02
CA LEU A 56 -0.66 4.23 -3.47
C LEU A 56 -1.13 2.80 -3.80
N LEU A 57 -0.73 1.79 -3.02
CA LEU A 57 -1.22 0.42 -3.17
C LEU A 57 -2.73 0.36 -3.02
N ILE A 58 -3.27 0.93 -1.94
CA ILE A 58 -4.72 0.89 -1.68
C ILE A 58 -5.50 1.73 -2.69
N LEU A 59 -4.99 2.91 -3.06
CA LEU A 59 -5.61 3.78 -4.07
C LEU A 59 -5.60 3.15 -5.46
N SER A 60 -4.62 2.29 -5.76
CA SER A 60 -4.57 1.62 -7.06
C SER A 60 -5.76 0.69 -7.30
N LEU A 61 -6.36 0.09 -6.26
CA LEU A 61 -7.49 -0.83 -6.40
C LEU A 61 -8.72 -0.18 -7.05
N PRO A 62 -9.30 0.93 -6.52
CA PRO A 62 -10.42 1.60 -7.16
C PRO A 62 -10.04 2.21 -8.52
N LEU A 63 -8.79 2.64 -8.70
CA LEU A 63 -8.32 3.14 -10.00
C LEU A 63 -8.31 2.04 -11.06
N ILE A 64 -7.85 0.82 -10.73
CA ILE A 64 -7.89 -0.34 -11.62
C ILE A 64 -9.35 -0.66 -11.98
N LEU A 65 -10.26 -0.69 -11.00
CA LEU A 65 -11.67 -0.96 -11.25
C LEU A 65 -12.33 0.08 -12.17
N THR A 66 -11.93 1.35 -12.07
CA THR A 66 -12.55 2.46 -12.81
C THR A 66 -11.98 2.61 -14.21
N TYR A 67 -10.65 2.57 -14.34
CA TYR A 67 -9.97 2.91 -15.59
C TYR A 67 -9.50 1.68 -16.38
N GLN A 68 -9.47 0.51 -15.77
CA GLN A 68 -9.04 -0.76 -16.39
C GLN A 68 -9.88 -1.95 -15.92
N PRO A 69 -11.21 -1.92 -16.13
CA PRO A 69 -12.06 -3.02 -15.73
C PRO A 69 -11.66 -4.28 -16.51
N ASN A 70 -11.02 -5.22 -15.82
CA ASN A 70 -10.66 -6.54 -16.34
C ASN A 70 -11.35 -7.57 -15.45
N SER A 71 -12.08 -8.52 -16.04
CA SER A 71 -12.85 -9.52 -15.30
C SER A 71 -12.03 -10.28 -14.27
N PHE A 72 -10.75 -10.59 -14.57
CA PHE A 72 -9.83 -11.24 -13.65
C PHE A 72 -9.44 -10.30 -12.49
N ALA A 73 -8.99 -9.08 -12.78
CA ALA A 73 -8.57 -8.13 -11.76
C ALA A 73 -9.74 -7.72 -10.87
N THR A 74 -10.91 -7.45 -11.46
CA THR A 74 -12.14 -7.12 -10.74
C THR A 74 -12.58 -8.25 -9.82
N GLY A 75 -12.53 -9.50 -10.28
CA GLY A 75 -12.87 -10.67 -9.45
C GLY A 75 -11.98 -10.83 -8.22
N ILE A 76 -10.69 -10.48 -8.33
CA ILE A 76 -9.75 -10.49 -7.20
C ILE A 76 -10.00 -9.30 -6.27
N ILE A 77 -10.10 -8.08 -6.82
CA ILE A 77 -10.23 -6.86 -6.02
C ILE A 77 -11.54 -6.83 -5.24
N LEU A 78 -12.65 -7.31 -5.82
CA LEU A 78 -13.95 -7.36 -5.16
C LEU A 78 -14.10 -8.55 -4.22
N ASN A 79 -13.08 -9.41 -4.09
CA ASN A 79 -13.10 -10.53 -3.16
C ASN A 79 -12.81 -10.06 -1.73
N GLU A 80 -13.77 -10.27 -0.84
CA GLU A 80 -13.68 -9.84 0.57
C GLU A 80 -12.48 -10.45 1.30
N TRP A 81 -12.15 -11.72 1.05
CA TRP A 81 -11.00 -12.39 1.65
C TRP A 81 -9.68 -11.83 1.16
N PHE A 82 -9.61 -11.43 -0.11
CA PHE A 82 -8.44 -10.75 -0.66
C PHE A 82 -8.22 -9.39 0.02
N LEU A 83 -9.28 -8.58 0.15
CA LEU A 83 -9.20 -7.27 0.81
C LEU A 83 -8.83 -7.40 2.30
N PHE A 84 -9.36 -8.41 2.98
CA PHE A 84 -9.02 -8.72 4.36
C PHE A 84 -7.54 -9.09 4.51
N ALA A 85 -7.04 -10.02 3.70
CA ALA A 85 -5.64 -10.43 3.69
C ALA A 85 -4.71 -9.26 3.35
N LEU A 86 -5.07 -8.47 2.33
CA LEU A 86 -4.33 -7.28 1.93
C LEU A 86 -4.21 -6.27 3.08
N THR A 87 -5.29 -6.07 3.83
CA THR A 87 -5.30 -5.15 4.99
C THR A 87 -4.33 -5.62 6.08
N ILE A 88 -4.35 -6.90 6.45
CA ILE A 88 -3.42 -7.45 7.44
C ILE A 88 -1.97 -7.31 6.97
N ILE A 89 -1.70 -7.74 5.73
CA ILE A 89 -0.36 -7.68 5.14
C ILE A 89 0.14 -6.23 5.10
N SER A 90 -0.72 -5.30 4.70
CA SER A 90 -0.42 -3.86 4.64
C SER A 90 -0.01 -3.32 6.01
N VAL A 91 -0.76 -3.63 7.07
CA VAL A 91 -0.45 -3.20 8.44
C VAL A 91 0.86 -3.81 8.95
N ILE A 92 1.14 -5.08 8.62
CA ILE A 92 2.40 -5.73 8.99
C ILE A 92 3.57 -5.06 8.28
N ILE A 93 3.50 -4.88 6.97
CA ILE A 93 4.58 -4.30 6.16
C ILE A 93 4.87 -2.83 6.54
N LEU A 94 3.84 -2.07 6.91
CA LEU A 94 3.97 -0.70 7.42
C LEU A 94 4.83 -0.63 8.69
N ASN A 95 4.64 -1.59 9.61
CA ASN A 95 5.22 -1.54 10.95
C ASN A 95 6.44 -2.45 11.13
N ALA A 96 6.69 -3.34 10.17
CA ALA A 96 7.88 -4.18 10.14
C ALA A 96 9.14 -3.33 9.94
N GLU A 97 10.20 -3.64 10.70
CA GLU A 97 11.51 -3.00 10.59
C GLU A 97 12.31 -3.53 9.39
N LEU A 98 11.69 -3.53 8.21
CA LEU A 98 12.33 -3.95 6.98
C LEU A 98 13.27 -2.82 6.49
N PRO A 99 14.58 -3.07 6.31
CA PRO A 99 15.49 -2.10 5.73
C PRO A 99 15.17 -1.96 4.24
N LEU A 100 14.44 -0.91 3.87
CA LEU A 100 14.13 -0.62 2.48
C LEU A 100 15.24 0.22 1.88
N PHE A 101 15.66 -0.11 0.65
CA PHE A 101 16.71 0.67 0.00
C PHE A 101 16.17 2.05 -0.38
N ALA A 102 16.89 3.11 0.02
CA ALA A 102 16.48 4.46 -0.33
C ALA A 102 16.61 4.68 -1.84
N LEU A 103 15.52 5.14 -2.48
CA LEU A 103 15.50 5.60 -3.88
C LEU A 103 16.26 6.92 -4.08
N LYS A 104 16.69 7.58 -2.99
CA LYS A 104 17.50 8.80 -3.04
C LYS A 104 18.90 8.51 -3.59
N PHE A 105 19.29 9.24 -4.63
CA PHE A 105 20.65 9.20 -5.15
C PHE A 105 21.62 9.88 -4.18
N LYS A 106 22.67 9.17 -3.75
CA LYS A 106 23.77 9.75 -2.97
C LYS A 106 24.81 10.43 -3.89
N ASN A 107 25.04 9.86 -5.07
CA ASN A 107 25.90 10.38 -6.13
C ASN A 107 25.19 10.22 -7.48
N TRP A 108 25.56 10.99 -8.51
CA TRP A 108 25.00 10.84 -9.87
C TRP A 108 25.71 9.75 -10.70
N GLY A 109 26.87 9.27 -10.24
CA GLY A 109 27.61 8.19 -10.91
C GLY A 109 26.88 6.85 -10.90
N PHE A 110 27.11 6.02 -11.92
CA PHE A 110 26.47 4.71 -12.04
C PHE A 110 26.92 3.73 -10.94
N LYS A 111 28.21 3.79 -10.58
CA LYS A 111 28.83 2.92 -9.57
C LYS A 111 28.24 3.20 -8.18
N GLY A 112 27.52 2.23 -7.62
CA GLY A 112 26.82 2.34 -6.32
C GLY A 112 25.34 2.75 -6.38
N ASN A 113 24.79 2.97 -7.59
CA ASN A 113 23.36 3.25 -7.82
C ASN A 113 22.68 2.22 -8.75
N GLU A 114 23.38 1.13 -9.08
CA GLU A 114 22.95 0.14 -10.08
C GLU A 114 21.52 -0.37 -9.81
N ILE A 115 21.24 -0.78 -8.58
CA ILE A 115 19.90 -1.26 -8.16
C ILE A 115 18.83 -0.16 -8.35
N ARG A 116 19.16 1.11 -8.10
CA ARG A 116 18.20 2.23 -8.26
C ARG A 116 17.87 2.46 -9.73
N TYR A 117 18.87 2.45 -10.61
CA TYR A 117 18.66 2.62 -12.05
C TYR A 117 17.87 1.46 -12.66
N ILE A 118 18.23 0.22 -12.31
CA ILE A 118 17.50 -0.98 -12.76
C ILE A 118 16.05 -0.94 -12.29
N PHE A 119 15.81 -0.59 -11.01
CA PHE A 119 14.46 -0.48 -10.48
C PHE A 119 13.65 0.64 -11.16
N LEU A 120 14.24 1.79 -11.45
CA LEU A 120 13.55 2.87 -12.18
C LEU A 120 13.18 2.46 -13.60
N ILE A 121 14.09 1.80 -14.32
CA ILE A 121 13.79 1.27 -15.66
C ILE A 121 12.66 0.25 -15.57
N LEU A 122 12.70 -0.66 -14.59
CA LEU A 122 11.63 -1.63 -14.33
C LEU A 122 10.29 -0.92 -14.08
N CYS A 123 10.25 0.14 -13.26
CA CYS A 123 9.05 0.93 -13.02
C CYS A 123 8.49 1.53 -14.32
N VAL A 124 9.34 2.13 -15.15
CA VAL A 124 8.91 2.72 -16.44
C VAL A 124 8.34 1.64 -17.36
N VAL A 125 9.03 0.51 -17.49
CA VAL A 125 8.57 -0.63 -18.31
C VAL A 125 7.23 -1.15 -17.80
N LEU A 126 7.08 -1.35 -16.48
CA LEU A 126 5.83 -1.80 -15.88
C LEU A 126 4.69 -0.80 -16.12
N ILE A 127 4.93 0.50 -15.96
CA ILE A 127 3.90 1.54 -16.20
C ILE A 127 3.45 1.55 -17.66
N VAL A 128 4.38 1.43 -18.61
CA VAL A 128 4.04 1.42 -20.04
C VAL A 128 3.24 0.18 -20.42
N LEU A 129 3.58 -0.99 -19.87
CA LEU A 129 2.92 -2.26 -20.21
C LEU A 129 1.61 -2.49 -19.46
N PHE A 130 1.56 -2.15 -18.16
CA PHE A 130 0.48 -2.51 -17.24
C PHE A 130 -0.28 -1.31 -16.67
N GLN A 131 0.16 -0.07 -16.93
CA GLN A 131 -0.56 1.16 -16.55
C GLN A 131 -0.95 1.17 -15.06
N PHE A 132 -2.24 1.14 -14.67
CA PHE A 132 -2.63 1.17 -13.24
C PHE A 132 -2.29 -0.12 -12.49
N LEU A 133 -2.33 -1.26 -13.16
CA LEU A 133 -1.92 -2.56 -12.59
C LEU A 133 -0.41 -2.60 -12.29
N ALA A 134 0.37 -1.68 -12.88
CA ALA A 134 1.79 -1.52 -12.56
C ALA A 134 2.01 -1.09 -11.10
N ILE A 135 1.09 -0.34 -10.49
CA ILE A 135 1.31 0.23 -9.15
C ILE A 135 1.45 -0.88 -8.09
N PRO A 136 0.51 -1.85 -7.95
CA PRO A 136 0.71 -3.00 -7.06
C PRO A 136 1.98 -3.79 -7.38
N MET A 137 2.27 -4.02 -8.67
CA MET A 137 3.43 -4.80 -9.11
C MET A 137 4.75 -4.13 -8.75
N ILE A 138 4.85 -2.81 -8.89
CA ILE A 138 6.02 -2.01 -8.53
C ILE A 138 6.26 -2.09 -7.02
N ILE A 139 5.21 -1.93 -6.22
CA ILE A 139 5.33 -1.97 -4.74
C ILE A 139 5.75 -3.36 -4.28
N LEU A 140 5.16 -4.42 -4.85
CA LEU A 140 5.55 -5.79 -4.55
C LEU A 140 7.02 -6.05 -4.95
N SER A 141 7.41 -5.63 -6.16
CA SER A 141 8.79 -5.76 -6.64
C SER A 141 9.78 -4.99 -5.76
N TYR A 142 9.40 -3.80 -5.30
CA TYR A 142 10.21 -2.99 -4.40
C TYR A 142 10.44 -3.65 -3.04
N VAL A 143 9.38 -4.19 -2.44
CA VAL A 143 9.47 -4.92 -1.16
C VAL A 143 10.32 -6.17 -1.35
N LEU A 144 10.10 -6.96 -2.39
CA LEU A 144 10.89 -8.16 -2.69
C LEU A 144 12.38 -7.83 -2.90
N LEU A 145 12.69 -6.86 -3.77
CA LEU A 145 14.07 -6.44 -4.01
C LEU A 145 14.73 -5.90 -2.74
N SER A 146 13.98 -5.18 -1.90
CA SER A 146 14.49 -4.72 -0.60
C SER A 146 14.72 -5.85 0.39
N VAL A 147 13.94 -6.92 0.38
CA VAL A 147 14.17 -8.08 1.25
C VAL A 147 15.40 -8.88 0.77
N PHE A 148 15.58 -9.05 -0.54
CA PHE A 148 16.70 -9.82 -1.10
C PHE A 148 18.03 -9.07 -1.13
N PHE A 149 18.01 -7.78 -1.49
CA PHE A 149 19.20 -6.94 -1.66
C PHE A 149 19.34 -5.85 -0.60
N GLY A 150 18.37 -5.75 0.33
CA GLY A 150 18.45 -4.83 1.45
C GLY A 150 19.67 -5.15 2.27
N LYS A 151 20.63 -4.23 2.25
CA LYS A 151 21.86 -4.36 3.00
C LYS A 151 21.47 -4.39 4.49
N LYS A 152 21.62 -5.56 5.11
CA LYS A 152 21.49 -5.75 6.54
C LYS A 152 22.70 -5.06 7.17
N ASN A 153 22.54 -3.78 7.52
CA ASN A 153 23.50 -3.10 8.39
C ASN A 153 23.28 -3.62 9.81
#